data_AF-A0A084DJD6-F1
#
_entry.id   AF-A0A084DJD6-F1
#
_cell.length_a   1.000
_cell.length_b   1.000
_cell.length_c   1.000
_cell.angle_alpha   90.00
_cell.angle_beta   90.00
_cell.angle_gamma   90.00
#
_symmetry.space_group_name_H-M   'P 1'
#
loop_
_entity.id
_entity.type
_entity.pdbx_description
1 polymer ?
#
loop_
_entity_poly.entity_id
_entity_poly.type
_entity_poly.pdbx_seq_one_letter_code
_entity_poly.pdbx_strand_id
1 'polypeptide(L)'
;MTGRPATPEQDERFAALKRRFALGLAGRRDELSAAWDDWAADPDRARDALAGGLHRLAGAAGAYGFDALGRAARDLEGQVRSPGAGAAPLAAPFAALLHTLSAVAEAAAGER
;
A
#
# COMPACT_ATOMS: atom_id res chain seq x y z
N MET A 1 -25.37 9.59 19.81
CA MET A 1 -24.65 8.35 19.41
C MET A 1 -23.24 8.48 19.94
N THR A 2 -23.02 8.04 21.18
CA THR A 2 -21.78 8.33 21.94
C THR A 2 -20.77 7.23 21.63
N GLY A 3 -19.79 7.52 20.78
CA GLY A 3 -18.64 6.64 20.61
C GLY A 3 -17.90 6.55 21.93
N ARG A 4 -17.86 5.37 22.54
CA ARG A 4 -17.12 5.16 23.79
C ARG A 4 -15.62 5.37 23.46
N PRO A 5 -14.90 6.23 24.18
CA PRO A 5 -13.47 6.40 23.95
C PRO A 5 -12.77 5.05 24.13
N ALA A 6 -11.81 4.76 23.24
CA ALA A 6 -10.98 3.58 23.37
C ALA A 6 -10.27 3.60 24.73
N THR A 7 -10.18 2.44 25.38
CA THR A 7 -9.37 2.34 26.60
C THR A 7 -7.89 2.32 26.22
N PRO A 8 -6.98 2.73 27.13
CA PRO A 8 -5.53 2.69 26.87
C PRO A 8 -5.04 1.33 26.38
N GLU A 9 -5.61 0.23 26.90
CA GLU A 9 -5.31 -1.14 26.46
C GLU A 9 -5.74 -1.42 25.00
N GLN A 10 -6.88 -0.85 24.56
CA GLN A 10 -7.31 -0.95 23.16
C GLN A 10 -6.38 -0.18 22.23
N ASP A 11 -5.92 0.99 22.66
CA ASP A 11 -4.98 1.81 21.90
C ASP A 11 -3.61 1.12 21.78
N GLU A 12 -3.11 0.52 22.85
CA GLU A 12 -1.86 -0.26 22.85
C GLU A 12 -1.94 -1.49 21.93
N ARG A 13 -3.04 -2.26 22.00
CA ARG A 13 -3.27 -3.40 21.10
C ARG A 13 -3.35 -2.95 19.65
N PHE A 14 -4.03 -1.85 19.37
CA PHE A 14 -4.12 -1.29 18.02
C PHE A 14 -2.76 -0.80 17.52
N ALA A 15 -1.96 -0.14 18.37
CA ALA A 15 -0.60 0.27 18.06
C ALA A 15 0.29 -0.92 17.71
N ALA A 16 0.21 -2.02 18.46
CA ALA A 16 0.94 -3.25 18.16
C ALA A 16 0.54 -3.86 16.81
N LEU A 17 -0.75 -3.88 16.48
CA LEU A 17 -1.25 -4.34 15.18
C LEU A 17 -0.77 -3.44 14.04
N LYS A 18 -0.86 -2.12 14.22
CA LYS A 18 -0.39 -1.12 13.26
C LYS A 18 1.11 -1.29 12.98
N ARG A 19 1.91 -1.49 14.03
CA ARG A 19 3.35 -1.75 13.92
C ARG A 19 3.63 -3.03 13.14
N ARG A 20 2.95 -4.13 13.46
CA ARG A 20 3.11 -5.40 12.72
C ARG A 20 2.74 -5.24 11.25
N PHE A 21 1.68 -4.50 10.95
CA PHE A 21 1.31 -4.18 9.57
C PHE A 21 2.42 -3.39 8.87
N ALA A 22 2.93 -2.33 9.51
CA ALA A 22 3.99 -1.47 8.99
C ALA A 22 5.29 -2.25 8.69
N LEU A 23 5.72 -3.13 9.60
CA LEU A 23 6.87 -4.02 9.37
C LEU A 23 6.69 -4.93 8.15
N GLY A 24 5.44 -5.34 7.87
CA GLY A 24 5.11 -6.14 6.70
C GLY A 24 4.99 -5.34 5.39
N LEU A 25 5.18 -4.02 5.39
CA LEU A 25 5.10 -3.21 4.16
C LEU A 25 6.33 -3.38 3.26
N ALA A 26 7.50 -3.71 3.81
CA ALA A 26 8.70 -3.97 3.01
C ALA A 26 8.49 -5.13 2.03
N GLY A 27 7.92 -6.26 2.49
CA GLY A 27 7.61 -7.37 1.60
C GLY A 27 6.55 -7.01 0.54
N ARG A 28 5.54 -6.22 0.92
CA ARG A 28 4.51 -5.75 -0.03
C ARG A 28 5.07 -4.79 -1.08
N ARG A 29 6.06 -3.97 -0.72
CA ARG A 29 6.79 -3.13 -1.67
C ARG A 29 7.47 -4.00 -2.73
N ASP A 30 8.13 -5.08 -2.31
CA ASP A 30 8.84 -5.98 -3.23
C ASP A 30 7.88 -6.70 -4.17
N GLU A 31 6.76 -7.21 -3.64
CA GLU A 31 5.69 -7.82 -4.44
C GLU A 31 5.12 -6.83 -5.47
N LEU A 32 4.86 -5.58 -5.07
CA LEU A 32 4.36 -4.55 -5.97
C LEU A 32 5.39 -4.17 -7.03
N SER A 33 6.66 -4.03 -6.66
CA SER A 33 7.74 -3.71 -7.60
C SER A 33 7.87 -4.78 -8.68
N ALA A 34 7.85 -6.06 -8.29
CA ALA A 34 7.89 -7.15 -9.26
C ALA A 34 6.67 -7.16 -10.18
N ALA A 35 5.46 -6.96 -9.63
CA ALA A 35 4.23 -6.88 -10.44
C ALA A 35 4.24 -5.68 -11.40
N TRP A 36 4.89 -4.59 -11.00
CA TRP A 36 5.08 -3.42 -11.86
C TRP A 36 6.03 -3.71 -13.01
N ASP A 37 7.16 -4.38 -12.76
CA ASP A 37 8.10 -4.75 -13.81
C ASP A 37 7.46 -5.69 -14.85
N ASP A 38 6.69 -6.67 -14.38
CA ASP A 38 5.90 -7.57 -15.24
C ASP A 38 4.86 -6.79 -16.06
N TRP A 39 4.18 -5.82 -15.45
CA TRP A 39 3.20 -4.97 -16.13
C TRP A 39 3.83 -3.99 -17.11
N ALA A 40 5.01 -3.47 -16.83
CA ALA A 40 5.75 -2.62 -17.74
C ALA A 40 6.24 -3.39 -18.98
N ALA A 41 6.55 -4.68 -18.83
CA ALA A 41 6.93 -5.57 -19.92
C ALA A 41 5.74 -6.05 -20.76
N ASP A 42 4.64 -6.45 -20.11
CA ASP A 42 3.42 -6.92 -20.77
C ASP A 42 2.16 -6.41 -20.01
N PRO A 43 1.66 -5.23 -20.40
CA PRO A 43 0.54 -4.60 -19.71
C PRO A 43 -0.73 -5.41 -19.69
N ASP A 44 -1.02 -6.19 -20.74
CA ASP A 44 -2.29 -6.92 -20.84
C ASP A 44 -2.26 -8.22 -20.02
N ARG A 45 -1.11 -8.89 -19.95
CA ARG A 45 -0.94 -10.10 -19.13
C ARG A 45 -0.90 -9.80 -17.64
N ALA A 46 -0.22 -8.73 -17.23
CA ALA A 46 0.10 -8.49 -15.82
C ALA A 46 -0.77 -7.42 -15.13
N ARG A 47 -1.73 -6.81 -15.86
CA ARG A 47 -2.65 -5.79 -15.31
C ARG A 47 -3.33 -6.24 -14.02
N ASP A 48 -3.90 -7.43 -14.02
CA ASP A 48 -4.67 -7.94 -12.88
C ASP A 48 -3.80 -8.24 -11.66
N ALA A 49 -2.55 -8.66 -11.88
CA ALA A 49 -1.60 -8.91 -10.80
C ALA A 49 -1.24 -7.59 -10.07
N LEU A 50 -0.85 -6.56 -10.82
CA LEU A 50 -0.52 -5.25 -10.26
C LEU A 50 -1.75 -4.58 -9.62
N ALA A 51 -2.89 -4.55 -10.33
CA ALA A 51 -4.13 -3.99 -9.80
C ALA A 51 -4.60 -4.72 -8.54
N GLY A 52 -4.48 -6.05 -8.49
CA GLY A 52 -4.78 -6.84 -7.30
C GLY A 52 -3.87 -6.54 -6.12
N GLY A 53 -2.57 -6.31 -6.36
CA GLY A 53 -1.63 -5.87 -5.32
C GLY A 53 -2.01 -4.51 -4.74
N LEU A 54 -2.27 -3.53 -5.62
CA LEU A 54 -2.69 -2.17 -5.25
C LEU A 54 -4.01 -2.18 -4.47
N HIS A 55 -4.97 -2.99 -4.91
CA HIS A 55 -6.26 -3.17 -4.23
C HIS A 55 -6.10 -3.67 -2.78
N ARG A 56 -5.28 -4.72 -2.60
CA ARG A 56 -5.01 -5.28 -1.26
C ARG A 56 -4.31 -4.26 -0.36
N LEU A 57 -3.35 -3.52 -0.90
CA LEU A 57 -2.68 -2.44 -0.16
C LEU A 57 -3.67 -1.35 0.24
N ALA A 58 -4.53 -0.91 -0.67
CA ALA A 58 -5.54 0.12 -0.40
C ALA A 58 -6.50 -0.29 0.73
N GLY A 59 -7.02 -1.52 0.67
CA GLY A 59 -7.91 -2.05 1.70
C GLY A 59 -7.25 -2.21 3.06
N ALA A 60 -6.02 -2.75 3.09
CA ALA A 60 -5.32 -2.99 4.34
C ALA A 60 -4.82 -1.68 4.99
N ALA A 61 -4.29 -0.73 4.20
CA ALA A 61 -3.74 0.52 4.72
C ALA A 61 -4.79 1.35 5.49
N GLY A 62 -6.03 1.44 4.98
CA GLY A 62 -7.12 2.15 5.68
C GLY A 62 -7.46 1.53 7.04
N ALA A 63 -7.46 0.20 7.15
CA ALA A 63 -7.79 -0.49 8.39
C ALA A 63 -6.80 -0.22 9.54
N TYR A 64 -5.57 0.19 9.23
CA TYR A 64 -4.51 0.48 10.20
C TYR A 64 -4.17 1.98 10.30
N GLY A 65 -5.01 2.86 9.75
CA GLY A 65 -4.85 4.32 9.85
C GLY A 65 -3.75 4.88 8.95
N PHE A 66 -3.49 4.24 7.81
CA PHE A 66 -2.62 4.75 6.75
C PHE A 66 -3.45 5.25 5.56
N ASP A 67 -4.43 6.12 5.82
CA ASP A 67 -5.41 6.52 4.81
C ASP A 67 -4.79 7.17 3.57
N ALA A 68 -3.72 7.96 3.73
CA ALA A 68 -3.01 8.57 2.60
C ALA A 68 -2.36 7.52 1.70
N LEU A 69 -1.73 6.50 2.29
CA LEU A 69 -1.17 5.36 1.56
C LEU A 69 -2.27 4.57 0.85
N GLY A 70 -3.39 4.34 1.54
CA GLY A 70 -4.52 3.62 0.97
C GLY A 70 -5.15 4.33 -0.23
N ARG A 71 -5.30 5.66 -0.14
CA ARG A 71 -5.77 6.49 -1.27
C ARG A 71 -4.82 6.46 -2.45
N ALA A 72 -3.51 6.67 -2.21
CA ALA A 72 -2.51 6.62 -3.28
C ALA A 72 -2.50 5.27 -4.00
N ALA A 73 -2.61 4.16 -3.27
CA ALA A 73 -2.71 2.83 -3.86
C ALA A 73 -3.99 2.66 -4.70
N ARG A 74 -5.13 3.19 -4.24
CA ARG A 74 -6.40 3.10 -4.95
C ARG A 74 -6.43 3.97 -6.22
N ASP A 75 -5.83 5.15 -6.17
CA ASP A 75 -5.73 6.03 -7.33
C ASP A 75 -4.85 5.41 -8.43
N LEU A 76 -3.77 4.73 -8.03
CA LEU A 76 -2.94 3.94 -8.95
C LEU A 76 -3.70 2.72 -9.47
N GLU A 77 -4.47 2.01 -8.63
CA GLU A 77 -5.30 0.88 -9.07
C GLU A 77 -6.25 1.30 -10.19
N GLY A 78 -6.97 2.42 -10.01
CA GLY A 78 -7.88 2.95 -11.03
C GLY A 78 -7.19 3.30 -12.35
N GLN A 79 -5.99 3.87 -12.27
CA GLN A 79 -5.20 4.20 -13.46
C GLN A 79 -4.69 2.94 -14.18
N VAL A 80 -4.18 1.95 -13.46
CA VAL A 80 -3.72 0.66 -14.04
C VAL A 80 -4.86 -0.10 -14.72
N ARG A 81 -6.08 -0.03 -14.14
CA ARG A 81 -7.27 -0.68 -14.72
C ARG A 81 -7.83 0.04 -15.95
N SER A 82 -7.42 1.28 -16.21
CA SER A 82 -7.88 2.03 -17.38
C SER A 82 -7.42 1.36 -18.69
N PRO A 83 -8.30 1.17 -19.68
CA PRO A 83 -7.90 0.67 -20.99
C PRO A 83 -6.80 1.53 -21.61
N GLY A 84 -5.75 0.90 -22.15
CA GLY A 84 -4.62 1.61 -22.75
C GLY A 84 -3.67 2.28 -21.75
N ALA A 85 -3.83 2.04 -20.45
CA ALA A 85 -2.85 2.48 -19.46
C ALA A 85 -1.49 1.84 -19.72
N GLY A 86 -0.44 2.65 -19.70
CA GLY A 86 0.95 2.22 -19.82
C GLY A 86 1.77 2.63 -18.60
N ALA A 87 2.92 1.98 -18.41
CA ALA A 87 3.76 2.19 -17.25
C ALA A 87 4.40 3.58 -17.17
N ALA A 88 4.81 4.16 -18.30
CA ALA A 88 5.53 5.44 -18.33
C ALA A 88 4.84 6.60 -17.57
N PRO A 89 3.56 6.93 -17.80
CA PRO A 89 2.89 8.01 -17.06
C PRO A 89 2.69 7.71 -15.58
N LEU A 90 2.66 6.43 -15.19
CA LEU A 90 2.42 5.99 -13.82
C LEU A 90 3.72 5.74 -13.04
N ALA A 91 4.89 5.81 -13.68
CA ALA A 91 6.16 5.45 -13.07
C ALA A 91 6.52 6.33 -11.87
N ALA A 92 6.35 7.65 -12.01
CA ALA A 92 6.60 8.59 -10.92
C ALA A 92 5.67 8.39 -9.71
N PRO A 93 4.32 8.34 -9.86
CA PRO A 93 3.46 8.10 -8.72
C PRO A 93 3.63 6.70 -8.12
N PHE A 94 3.96 5.69 -8.92
CA PHE A 94 4.27 4.35 -8.42
C PHE A 94 5.57 4.33 -7.60
N ALA A 95 6.64 4.98 -8.07
CA ALA A 95 7.88 5.11 -7.31
C ALA A 95 7.67 5.84 -5.96
N ALA A 96 6.84 6.89 -5.94
CA ALA A 96 6.46 7.59 -4.71
C ALA A 96 5.71 6.67 -3.72
N LEU A 97 4.84 5.79 -4.22
CA LEU A 97 4.18 4.77 -3.41
C LEU A 97 5.20 3.82 -2.78
N LEU A 98 6.14 3.27 -3.56
CA LEU A 98 7.17 2.35 -3.05
C LEU A 98 8.10 3.02 -2.01
N HIS A 99 8.44 4.29 -2.23
CA HIS A 99 9.21 5.07 -1.27
C HIS A 99 8.45 5.23 0.05
N THR A 100 7.15 5.55 -0.02
CA THR A 100 6.30 5.66 1.17
C THR A 100 6.22 4.34 1.93
N LEU A 101 6.06 3.21 1.24
CA LEU A 101 6.07 1.88 1.86
C LEU A 101 7.37 1.59 2.60
N SER A 102 8.50 1.93 1.99
CA SER A 102 9.83 1.76 2.59
C SER A 102 9.99 2.62 3.85
N ALA A 103 9.66 3.91 3.76
CA ALA A 103 9.75 4.83 4.89
C ALA A 103 8.90 4.40 6.09
N VAL A 104 7.68 3.91 5.85
CA VAL A 104 6.80 3.41 6.92
C VAL A 104 7.36 2.12 7.56
N ALA A 105 7.89 1.21 6.74
CA ALA A 105 8.48 -0.03 7.23
C ALA A 105 9.74 0.23 8.08
N GLU A 106 10.59 1.15 7.62
CA GLU A 106 11.82 1.55 8.32
C GLU A 106 11.51 2.24 9.65
N ALA A 107 10.55 3.16 9.68
CA ALA A 107 10.10 3.80 10.92
C ALA A 107 9.65 2.76 11.96
N ALA A 108 8.84 1.79 11.55
CA ALA A 108 8.35 0.73 12.45
C ALA A 108 9.45 -0.24 12.93
N ALA A 109 10.53 -0.40 12.16
CA ALA A 109 11.70 -1.18 12.53
C ALA A 109 12.64 -0.43 13.49
N GLY A 110 12.71 0.89 13.38
CA GLY A 110 13.55 1.77 14.21
C GLY A 110 12.98 2.08 15.60
N GLU A 111 11.66 1.99 15.78
CA GLU A 111 10.99 2.11 17.08
C GLU A 111 11.34 0.91 17.98
N ARG A 112 12.45 0.99 18.73
CA ARG A 112 12.84 0.01 19.75
C ARG A 112 12.57 0.52 21.16
#